data_AF-A0A0R1EWC0-F1
#
_entry.id   AF-A0A0R1EWC0-F1
#
_cell.length_a   1.000
_cell.length_b   1.000
_cell.length_c   1.000
_cell.angle_alpha   90.00
_cell.angle_beta   90.00
_cell.angle_gamma   90.00
#
_symmetry.space_group_name_H-M   'P 1'
#
loop_
_entity.id
_entity.type
_entity.pdbx_description
1 polymer ?
#
loop_
_entity_poly.entity_id
_entity_poly.type
_entity_poly.pdbx_seq_one_letter_code
_entity_poly.pdbx_strand_id
1 'polypeptide(L)' 'MNQDLLNLLKQRRSIYALGKDVKQKDDDIIEQVESVIQATPTAFNSQTTRAVFLFGGQHDKL' A
#
# COMPACT_ATOMS: atom_id res chain seq x y z
N MET A 1 -20.62 6.60 -7.13
CA MET A 1 -20.28 5.27 -6.57
C MET A 1 -19.70 4.31 -7.60
N ASN A 2 -20.40 3.93 -8.69
CA ASN A 2 -19.84 2.95 -9.65
C ASN A 2 -18.75 3.53 -10.59
N GLN A 3 -18.84 4.81 -10.94
CA GLN A 3 -17.82 5.46 -11.78
C GLN A 3 -16.53 5.79 -11.01
N ASP A 4 -16.63 6.12 -9.72
CA ASP A 4 -15.49 6.57 -8.91
C ASP A 4 -14.46 5.45 -8.72
N LEU A 5 -14.92 4.23 -8.35
CA LEU A 5 -14.04 3.08 -8.22
C LEU A 5 -13.38 2.71 -9.56
N LEU A 6 -14.16 2.66 -10.65
CA LEU A 6 -13.64 2.34 -11.97
C LEU A 6 -12.58 3.35 -12.42
N ASN A 7 -12.79 4.63 -12.13
CA ASN A 7 -11.85 5.69 -12.47
C ASN A 7 -10.55 5.57 -11.64
N LEU A 8 -10.64 5.29 -10.34
CA LEU A 8 -9.47 5.05 -9.49
C LEU A 8 -8.65 3.86 -9.97
N LEU A 9 -9.30 2.76 -10.36
CA LEU A 9 -8.62 1.55 -10.86
C LEU A 9 -7.88 1.82 -12.18
N LYS A 10 -8.41 2.68 -13.04
CA LYS A 10 -7.74 3.11 -14.29
C LYS A 10 -6.51 3.98 -14.03
N GLN A 11 -6.50 4.77 -12.96
CA GLN A 11 -5.39 5.63 -12.60
C GLN A 11 -4.18 4.85 -12.03
N ARG A 12 -4.38 3.65 -11.47
CA ARG A 12 -3.31 2.83 -10.90
C ARG A 12 -2.33 2.33 -11.97
N ARG A 13 -1.05 2.70 -11.87
CA ARG A 13 0.05 2.29 -12.75
C ARG A 13 1.26 1.84 -11.93
N SER A 14 2.14 1.04 -12.53
CA SER A 14 3.46 0.78 -11.97
C SER A 14 4.35 2.01 -12.19
N ILE A 15 4.90 2.58 -11.12
CA ILE A 15 5.75 3.78 -11.16
C ILE A 15 7.18 3.38 -10.82
N TYR A 16 8.10 3.51 -11.77
CA TYR A 16 9.51 3.13 -11.59
C TYR A 16 10.40 4.29 -11.13
N ALA A 17 10.02 5.53 -11.46
CA ALA A 17 10.74 6.72 -11.05
C ALA A 17 10.19 7.21 -9.70
N LEU A 18 10.64 6.57 -8.62
CA LEU A 18 10.27 6.96 -7.25
C LEU A 18 11.16 8.11 -6.76
N GLY A 19 10.54 9.08 -6.07
CA GLY A 19 11.24 10.17 -5.37
C GLY A 19 11.31 9.91 -3.87
N LYS A 20 12.15 10.68 -3.16
CA LYS A 20 12.31 10.61 -1.70
C LYS A 20 11.57 11.71 -0.93
N ASP A 21 10.89 12.62 -1.64
CA ASP A 21 10.10 13.70 -1.02
C ASP A 21 8.70 13.19 -0.66
N VAL A 22 8.62 12.47 0.47
CA VAL A 22 7.37 11.96 1.03
C VAL A 22 7.01 12.82 2.26
N LYS A 23 5.81 13.41 2.25
CA LYS A 23 5.34 14.33 3.30
C LYS A 23 4.55 13.63 4.40
N GLN A 24 4.05 12.44 4.10
CA GLN A 24 3.31 11.58 5.01
C GLN A 24 4.26 10.99 6.05
N LYS A 25 3.79 10.80 7.28
CA LYS A 25 4.55 10.08 8.30
C LYS A 25 4.49 8.58 8.02
N ASP A 26 5.53 7.87 8.43
CA ASP A 26 5.60 6.41 8.29
C ASP A 26 4.38 5.71 8.94
N ASP A 27 3.94 6.19 10.10
CA ASP A 27 2.76 5.64 10.81
C ASP A 27 1.47 5.78 10.00
N ASP A 28 1.26 6.92 9.32
CA ASP A 28 0.07 7.14 8.49
C ASP A 28 0.04 6.16 7.29
N ILE A 29 1.23 5.87 6.73
CA ILE A 29 1.39 4.89 5.65
C ILE A 29 1.11 3.48 6.16
N ILE A 30 1.63 3.13 7.33
CA ILE A 30 1.42 1.82 7.95
C ILE A 30 -0.07 1.59 8.19
N GLU A 31 -0.75 2.51 8.88
CA GLU A 31 -2.18 2.39 9.22
C GLU A 31 -3.03 2.21 7.97
N GLN A 32 -2.74 2.98 6.92
CA GLN A 32 -3.48 2.89 5.66
C GLN A 32 -3.30 1.52 5.00
N VAL A 33 -2.07 1.00 4.93
CA VAL A 33 -1.80 -0.29 4.29
C VAL A 33 -2.33 -1.45 5.13
N GLU A 34 -2.21 -1.40 6.45
CA GLU A 34 -2.76 -2.41 7.36
C GLU A 34 -4.28 -2.52 7.22
N SER A 35 -4.99 -1.39 7.17
CA SER A 35 -6.43 -1.34 6.96
C SER A 35 -6.85 -2.03 5.66
N VAL A 36 -6.08 -1.83 4.59
CA VAL A 36 -6.32 -2.47 3.29
C VAL A 36 -6.06 -3.98 3.34
N ILE A 37 -4.97 -4.41 4.00
CA ILE A 37 -4.65 -5.83 4.17
C ILE A 37 -5.78 -6.53 4.94
N GLN A 38 -6.26 -5.92 6.03
CA GLN A 38 -7.34 -6.48 6.86
C GLN A 38 -8.69 -6.52 6.13
N ALA A 39 -9.00 -5.51 5.31
CA ALA A 39 -10.25 -5.44 4.55
C ALA A 39 -10.25 -6.34 3.30
N THR A 40 -9.09 -6.82 2.86
CA THR A 40 -8.98 -7.66 1.67
C THR A 40 -9.40 -9.10 2.00
N PRO A 41 -10.42 -9.67 1.32
CA PRO A 41 -10.85 -11.03 1.57
C PRO A 41 -9.74 -12.02 1.19
N THR A 42 -9.57 -13.05 2.01
CA THR A 42 -8.64 -14.16 1.76
C THR A 42 -9.41 -15.46 1.65
N ALA A 43 -8.87 -16.42 0.88
CA ALA A 43 -9.49 -17.73 0.73
C ALA A 43 -9.70 -18.36 2.12
N PHE A 44 -10.92 -18.79 2.40
CA PHE A 44 -11.35 -19.37 3.68
C PHE A 44 -11.06 -18.48 4.92
N ASN A 45 -10.94 -17.15 4.72
CA ASN A 45 -10.52 -16.22 5.77
C ASN A 45 -9.22 -16.66 6.49
N SER A 46 -8.31 -17.29 5.75
CA SER A 46 -7.08 -17.86 6.31
C SER A 46 -6.06 -16.81 6.76
N GLN A 47 -6.17 -15.56 6.28
CA GLN A 47 -5.37 -14.41 6.73
C GLN A 47 -3.86 -14.71 6.81
N THR A 48 -3.33 -15.39 5.81
CA THR A 48 -1.91 -15.82 5.76
C THR A 48 -0.96 -14.70 5.35
N THR A 49 -1.47 -13.59 4.82
CA THR A 49 -0.67 -12.42 4.40
C THR A 49 0.14 -11.87 5.57
N ARG A 50 1.44 -11.64 5.34
CA ARG A 50 2.34 -10.95 6.25
C ARG A 50 3.05 -9.85 5.46
N ALA A 51 3.29 -8.70 6.08
CA ALA A 51 3.95 -7.56 5.48
C ALA A 51 5.06 -7.04 6.39
N VAL A 52 6.13 -6.54 5.78
CA VAL A 52 7.22 -5.83 6.46
C VAL A 52 7.40 -4.50 5.76
N PHE A 53 7.38 -3.41 6.53
CA PHE A 53 7.57 -2.06 6.02
C PHE A 53 9.02 -1.64 6.27
N LEU A 54 9.66 -1.10 5.23
CA LEU A 54 11.04 -0.62 5.31
C LEU A 54 11.05 0.85 4.93
N PHE A 55 11.71 1.65 5.77
CA PHE A 55 11.84 3.09 5.62
C PHE A 55 13.30 3.52 5.71
N GLY A 56 13.59 4.73 5.24
CA GLY A 56 14.91 5.35 5.30
C GLY A 56 16.03 4.45 4.77
N GLY A 57 17.10 4.31 5.55
CA GLY A 57 18.29 3.56 5.14
C GLY A 57 18.10 2.05 4.95
N GLN A 58 17.00 1.46 5.41
CA GLN A 58 16.69 0.05 5.10
C GLN A 58 15.97 -0.08 3.75
N HIS A 59 15.15 0.91 3.39
CA HIS A 59 14.54 0.98 2.07
C HIS A 59 15.61 1.16 0.98
N ASP A 60 16.59 2.03 1.23
CA ASP A 60 17.67 2.32 0.27
C ASP A 60 18.62 1.13 -0.03
N LYS A 61 18.55 0.05 0.76
CA LYS A 61 19.40 -1.14 0.60
C LYS A 61 18.82 -2.22 -0.30
N LEU A 62 17.55 -2.10 -0.71
CA LEU A 62 16.84 -3.04 -1.58
C LEU A 62 16.59 -2.44 -2.95
#